data_AF-A0A7J6WDA5-F1
#
_entry.id   AF-A0A7J6WDA5-F1
#
_cell.length_a   1.000
_cell.length_b   1.000
_cell.length_c   1.000
_cell.angle_alpha   90.00
_cell.angle_beta   90.00
_cell.angle_gamma   90.00
#
_symmetry.space_group_name_H-M   'P 1'
#
loop_
_entity.id
_entity.type
_entity.pdbx_description
1 polymer ?
#
loop_
_entity_poly.entity_id
_entity_poly.type
_entity_poly.pdbx_seq_one_letter_code
_entity_poly.pdbx_strand_id
1 'polypeptide(L)'
;MFPKLLLAAHVQPITRTVLKVELTITPDFKWEDKFHGFFEPFWIIVEDNDGEFILHHEYFMLKKQYIQEDHTLNFTVPICEPLPPQYFIRIVLDRWLGSQTVLTVSFRHLILPVKYPPPTELLDLQPLPVIALRNPAIVALYQEFKHFNPVQTQVFTVLYNTDDNVLVAAPTGTLAKERYRDWEKKFGKGMGMKVVELTGETATDLKLLEKGQVIISTPRNGMLFPIAGNRGSTFSNQSYNKIRIVALSTSLANAKDHGEWIGVSVPLLMVFLLPPWCSPVPLEIYIQGVDVANFEARMQAMTEPTYTAVVQHAKNGNPALIFVPTRKQARLTAIDLMTY
;
A
#
# COMPACT_ATOMS: atom_id res chain seq x y z
N MET A 1 -16.57 -32.19 -25.50
CA MET A 1 -15.10 -32.07 -25.67
C MET A 1 -14.44 -32.14 -24.29
N PHE A 2 -13.21 -32.64 -24.16
CA PHE A 2 -12.53 -32.73 -22.86
C PHE A 2 -12.03 -31.34 -22.41
N PRO A 3 -12.35 -30.84 -21.21
CA PRO A 3 -11.86 -29.56 -20.75
C PRO A 3 -10.34 -29.56 -20.63
N LYS A 4 -9.70 -28.60 -21.29
CA LYS A 4 -8.25 -28.42 -21.28
C LYS A 4 -7.95 -26.93 -21.14
N LEU A 5 -7.00 -26.61 -20.27
CA LEU A 5 -6.54 -25.24 -20.05
C LEU A 5 -5.08 -25.14 -20.45
N LEU A 6 -4.70 -24.01 -21.05
CA LEU A 6 -3.31 -23.63 -21.26
C LEU A 6 -2.92 -22.64 -20.18
N LEU A 7 -1.74 -22.85 -19.61
CA LEU A 7 -1.25 -22.07 -18.47
C LEU A 7 0.03 -21.35 -18.88
N ALA A 8 0.09 -20.06 -18.58
CA ALA A 8 1.32 -19.29 -18.60
C ALA A 8 1.44 -18.56 -17.25
N ALA A 9 2.64 -18.51 -16.68
CA ALA A 9 2.88 -17.80 -15.43
C ALA A 9 4.03 -16.83 -15.59
N HIS A 10 3.83 -15.62 -15.06
CA HIS A 10 4.86 -14.61 -14.92
C HIS A 10 5.14 -14.40 -13.43
N VAL A 11 6.41 -14.51 -13.02
CA VAL A 11 6.80 -14.41 -11.62
C VAL A 11 7.57 -13.13 -11.33
N GLN A 12 7.23 -12.46 -10.23
CA GLN A 12 7.84 -11.21 -9.80
C GLN A 12 8.16 -11.27 -8.31
N PRO A 13 9.44 -11.25 -7.90
CA PRO A 13 9.79 -11.29 -6.49
C PRO A 13 9.46 -9.94 -5.85
N ILE A 14 8.57 -9.93 -4.84
CA ILE A 14 8.23 -8.73 -4.06
C ILE A 14 9.29 -8.52 -2.99
N THR A 15 9.60 -9.58 -2.26
CA THR A 15 10.66 -9.63 -1.25
C THR A 15 11.49 -10.89 -1.46
N ARG A 16 12.50 -11.09 -0.62
CA ARG A 16 13.27 -12.34 -0.60
C ARG A 16 12.49 -13.55 -0.07
N THR A 17 11.30 -13.32 0.51
CA THR A 17 10.45 -14.35 1.11
C THR A 17 9.09 -14.50 0.43
N VAL A 18 8.72 -13.57 -0.45
CA VAL A 18 7.40 -13.53 -1.10
C VAL A 18 7.56 -13.29 -2.59
N LEU A 19 7.02 -14.21 -3.37
CA LEU A 19 6.97 -14.16 -4.83
C LEU A 19 5.53 -13.89 -5.28
N LYS A 20 5.33 -12.88 -6.12
CA LYS A 20 4.07 -12.69 -6.82
C LYS A 20 4.06 -13.56 -8.06
N VAL A 21 2.96 -14.29 -8.25
CA VAL A 21 2.70 -15.09 -9.44
C VAL A 21 1.49 -14.50 -10.14
N GLU A 22 1.67 -14.12 -11.39
CA GLU A 22 0.62 -13.74 -12.31
C GLU A 22 0.37 -14.92 -13.25
N LEU A 23 -0.72 -15.64 -13.01
CA LEU A 23 -1.12 -16.83 -13.76
C LEU A 23 -2.15 -16.44 -14.81
N THR A 24 -1.83 -16.66 -16.07
CA THR A 24 -2.74 -16.53 -17.21
C THR A 24 -3.28 -17.91 -17.57
N ILE A 25 -4.60 -18.04 -17.56
CA ILE A 25 -5.35 -19.25 -17.88
C ILE A 25 -6.11 -19.00 -19.17
N THR A 26 -5.78 -19.76 -20.20
CA THR A 26 -6.44 -19.72 -21.51
C THR A 26 -7.22 -21.01 -21.73
N PRO A 27 -8.56 -20.96 -21.85
CA PRO A 27 -9.35 -22.16 -22.16
C PRO A 27 -9.09 -22.68 -23.58
N ASP A 28 -8.68 -23.96 -23.69
CA ASP A 28 -8.37 -24.65 -24.96
C ASP A 28 -9.34 -25.81 -25.19
N PHE A 29 -10.65 -25.53 -25.16
CA PHE A 29 -11.70 -26.51 -25.45
C PHE A 29 -13.00 -25.85 -25.92
N LYS A 30 -13.84 -26.60 -26.63
CA LYS A 30 -15.17 -26.13 -27.02
C LYS A 30 -16.17 -26.36 -25.90
N TRP A 31 -16.89 -25.31 -25.51
CA TRP A 31 -17.98 -25.38 -24.55
C TRP A 31 -19.21 -26.06 -25.17
N GLU A 32 -19.75 -27.03 -24.44
CA GLU A 32 -20.98 -27.73 -24.79
C GLU A 32 -21.92 -27.77 -23.57
N ASP A 33 -23.07 -27.10 -23.66
CA ASP A 33 -24.00 -26.93 -22.53
C ASP A 33 -24.50 -28.25 -21.95
N LYS A 34 -24.60 -29.29 -22.79
CA LYS A 34 -25.02 -30.64 -22.38
C LYS A 34 -24.08 -31.28 -21.36
N PHE A 35 -22.79 -30.95 -21.43
CA PHE A 35 -21.75 -31.58 -20.61
C PHE A 35 -21.21 -30.63 -19.53
N HIS A 36 -21.04 -29.34 -19.85
CA HIS A 36 -20.36 -28.38 -18.98
C HIS A 36 -21.31 -27.56 -18.10
N GLY A 37 -22.60 -27.55 -18.42
CA GLY A 37 -23.61 -26.79 -17.69
C GLY A 37 -23.36 -25.27 -17.75
N PHE A 38 -23.52 -24.60 -16.60
CA PHE A 38 -23.43 -23.14 -16.47
C PHE A 38 -22.00 -22.63 -16.19
N PHE A 39 -21.24 -23.39 -15.43
CA PHE A 39 -19.87 -23.08 -15.05
C PHE A 39 -19.11 -24.37 -14.75
N GLU A 40 -17.80 -24.33 -14.97
CA GLU A 40 -16.89 -25.41 -14.64
C GLU A 40 -15.92 -24.99 -13.53
N PRO A 41 -15.91 -25.69 -12.39
CA PRO A 41 -15.04 -25.37 -11.27
C PRO A 41 -13.67 -26.05 -11.38
N PHE A 42 -12.62 -25.26 -11.20
CA PHE A 42 -11.24 -25.68 -11.19
C PHE A 42 -10.59 -25.35 -9.85
N TRP A 43 -9.74 -26.26 -9.38
CA TRP A 43 -8.81 -26.02 -8.29
C TRP A 43 -7.46 -25.63 -8.86
N ILE A 44 -6.94 -24.50 -8.41
CA ILE A 44 -5.58 -24.06 -8.67
C ILE A 44 -4.79 -24.39 -7.42
N ILE A 45 -3.73 -25.18 -7.58
CA ILE A 45 -2.90 -25.68 -6.49
C ILE A 45 -1.46 -25.35 -6.85
N VAL A 46 -0.76 -24.65 -5.97
CA VAL A 46 0.67 -24.41 -6.08
C VAL A 46 1.38 -25.33 -5.09
N GLU A 47 2.20 -26.20 -5.63
CA GLU A 47 2.96 -27.21 -4.90
C GLU A 47 4.44 -26.83 -4.88
N ASP A 48 5.15 -27.30 -3.85
CA ASP A 48 6.60 -27.20 -3.75
C ASP A 48 7.32 -28.11 -4.76
N ASN A 49 8.66 -28.14 -4.72
CA ASN A 49 9.44 -28.95 -5.67
C ASN A 49 9.16 -30.47 -5.53
N ASP A 50 8.80 -30.92 -4.34
CA ASP A 50 8.63 -32.34 -4.05
C ASP A 50 7.16 -32.78 -4.18
N GLY A 51 6.22 -31.83 -4.29
CA GLY A 51 4.78 -32.09 -4.39
C GLY A 51 4.14 -32.47 -3.06
N GLU A 52 4.84 -32.24 -1.94
CA GLU A 52 4.40 -32.60 -0.60
C GLU A 52 3.56 -31.50 0.05
N PHE A 53 3.88 -30.24 -0.25
CA PHE A 53 3.27 -29.09 0.40
C PHE A 53 2.51 -28.22 -0.60
N ILE A 54 1.22 -27.97 -0.29
CA ILE A 54 0.42 -26.98 -0.99
C ILE A 54 0.75 -25.60 -0.40
N LEU A 55 1.47 -24.79 -1.17
CA LEU A 55 1.87 -23.44 -0.81
C LEU A 55 0.74 -22.42 -0.97
N HIS A 56 -0.13 -22.67 -1.95
CA HIS A 56 -1.29 -21.83 -2.23
C HIS A 56 -2.36 -22.66 -2.92
N HIS A 57 -3.63 -22.39 -2.63
CA HIS A 57 -4.74 -22.92 -3.39
C HIS A 57 -5.83 -21.87 -3.57
N GLU A 58 -6.51 -21.92 -4.71
CA GLU A 58 -7.62 -21.04 -5.01
C GLU A 58 -8.67 -21.77 -5.86
N TYR A 59 -9.94 -21.45 -5.63
CA TYR A 59 -11.06 -21.98 -6.40
C TYR A 59 -11.41 -21.05 -7.56
N PHE A 60 -11.26 -21.55 -8.79
CA PHE A 60 -11.54 -20.81 -10.03
C PHE A 60 -12.81 -21.34 -10.71
N MET A 61 -13.77 -20.46 -10.95
CA MET A 61 -15.02 -20.82 -11.64
C MET A 61 -15.05 -20.25 -13.06
N LEU A 62 -14.87 -21.11 -14.06
CA LEU A 62 -14.96 -20.73 -15.46
C LEU A 62 -16.44 -20.68 -15.88
N LYS A 63 -16.94 -19.48 -16.18
CA LYS A 63 -18.30 -19.28 -16.70
C LYS A 63 -18.29 -19.35 -18.22
N LYS A 64 -19.35 -19.91 -18.80
CA LYS A 64 -19.55 -20.01 -20.27
C LYS A 64 -19.30 -18.69 -21.01
N GLN A 65 -19.74 -17.57 -20.43
CA GLN A 65 -19.64 -16.24 -21.05
C GLN A 65 -18.20 -15.76 -21.26
N TYR A 66 -17.22 -16.35 -20.55
CA TYR A 66 -15.82 -15.95 -20.59
C TYR A 66 -14.90 -17.05 -21.15
N ILE A 67 -15.45 -17.97 -21.93
CA ILE A 67 -14.66 -19.08 -22.51
C ILE A 67 -13.63 -18.61 -23.54
N GLN A 68 -13.92 -17.48 -24.22
CA GLN A 68 -13.04 -16.91 -25.25
C GLN A 68 -12.05 -15.88 -24.68
N GLU A 69 -12.14 -15.58 -23.38
CA GLU A 69 -11.30 -14.59 -22.72
C GLU A 69 -10.20 -15.30 -21.92
N ASP A 70 -9.02 -14.67 -21.88
CA ASP A 70 -7.94 -15.10 -21.00
C ASP A 70 -8.20 -14.62 -19.58
N HIS A 71 -7.96 -15.50 -18.61
CA HIS A 71 -8.19 -15.20 -17.19
C HIS A 71 -6.85 -14.99 -16.50
N THR A 72 -6.65 -13.80 -15.94
CA THR A 72 -5.43 -13.48 -15.17
C THR A 72 -5.71 -13.52 -13.68
N LEU A 73 -4.99 -14.36 -12.95
CA LEU A 73 -5.04 -14.47 -11.50
C LEU A 73 -3.72 -14.03 -10.89
N ASN A 74 -3.81 -13.26 -9.82
CA ASN A 74 -2.65 -12.72 -9.11
C ASN A 74 -2.67 -13.23 -7.67
N PHE A 75 -1.68 -14.02 -7.31
CA PHE A 75 -1.50 -14.50 -5.94
C PHE A 75 -0.03 -14.45 -5.53
N THR A 76 0.22 -14.62 -4.24
CA THR A 76 1.56 -14.58 -3.65
C THR A 76 1.90 -15.92 -3.04
N VAL A 77 3.11 -16.40 -3.28
CA VAL A 77 3.62 -17.66 -2.72
C VAL A 77 4.86 -17.40 -1.88
N PRO A 78 5.03 -18.11 -0.76
CA PRO A 78 6.24 -18.01 0.04
C PRO A 78 7.42 -18.68 -0.67
N ILE A 79 8.61 -18.09 -0.51
CA ILE A 79 9.88 -18.67 -0.93
C ILE A 79 10.84 -18.70 0.25
N CYS A 80 11.63 -19.76 0.35
CA CYS A 80 12.65 -19.94 1.38
C CYS A 80 14.05 -19.88 0.76
N GLU A 81 15.04 -19.51 1.56
CA GLU A 81 16.46 -19.63 1.20
C GLU A 81 17.03 -20.89 1.91
N PRO A 82 17.68 -21.82 1.19
CA PRO A 82 18.07 -21.76 -0.22
C PRO A 82 16.88 -21.89 -1.18
N LEU A 83 16.94 -21.15 -2.30
CA LEU A 83 15.87 -21.11 -3.29
C LEU A 83 15.61 -22.51 -3.87
N PRO A 84 14.35 -22.98 -3.87
CA PRO A 84 14.00 -24.21 -4.56
C PRO A 84 14.23 -24.07 -6.07
N PRO A 85 14.45 -25.17 -6.80
CA PRO A 85 14.72 -25.10 -8.24
C PRO A 85 13.48 -24.69 -9.04
N GLN A 86 12.29 -25.16 -8.62
CA GLN A 86 11.01 -24.91 -9.28
C GLN A 86 9.84 -25.17 -8.33
N TYR A 87 8.69 -24.58 -8.66
CA TYR A 87 7.38 -24.95 -8.11
C TYR A 87 6.47 -25.47 -9.22
N PHE A 88 5.42 -26.19 -8.83
CA PHE A 88 4.42 -26.69 -9.75
C PHE A 88 3.09 -25.99 -9.53
N ILE A 89 2.51 -25.45 -10.60
CA ILE A 89 1.13 -24.97 -10.59
C ILE A 89 0.29 -26.04 -11.26
N ARG A 90 -0.56 -26.70 -10.49
CA ARG A 90 -1.48 -27.71 -10.94
C ARG A 90 -2.89 -27.13 -10.98
N ILE A 91 -3.53 -27.21 -12.13
CA ILE A 91 -4.97 -26.95 -12.25
C ILE A 91 -5.69 -28.28 -12.45
N VAL A 92 -6.62 -28.58 -11.56
CA VAL A 92 -7.44 -29.80 -11.59
C VAL A 92 -8.90 -29.40 -11.69
N LEU A 93 -9.63 -30.03 -12.61
CA LEU A 93 -11.06 -29.83 -12.72
C LEU A 93 -11.80 -30.72 -11.71
N ASP A 94 -12.69 -30.13 -10.92
CA ASP A 94 -13.33 -30.82 -9.77
C ASP A 94 -14.29 -31.94 -10.22
N ARG A 95 -14.83 -31.84 -11.45
CA ARG A 95 -15.87 -32.73 -11.97
C ARG A 95 -15.39 -33.79 -12.98
N TRP A 96 -14.17 -33.65 -13.52
CA TRP A 96 -13.70 -34.51 -14.62
C TRP A 96 -12.41 -35.22 -14.25
N LEU A 97 -12.43 -36.55 -14.32
CA LEU A 97 -11.23 -37.37 -14.13
C LEU A 97 -10.24 -37.17 -15.29
N GLY A 98 -8.96 -37.04 -14.93
CA GLY A 98 -7.86 -36.87 -15.88
C GLY A 98 -7.71 -35.47 -16.46
N SER A 99 -8.62 -34.52 -16.15
CA SER A 99 -8.50 -33.12 -16.59
C SER A 99 -7.60 -32.38 -15.60
N GLN A 100 -6.30 -32.53 -15.82
CA GLN A 100 -5.27 -31.82 -15.07
C GLN A 100 -4.26 -31.19 -16.03
N THR A 101 -3.81 -29.99 -15.70
CA THR A 101 -2.70 -29.33 -16.39
C THR A 101 -1.68 -28.89 -15.35
N VAL A 102 -0.41 -29.22 -15.58
CA VAL A 102 0.69 -28.87 -14.69
C VAL A 102 1.62 -27.91 -15.42
N LEU A 103 1.91 -26.78 -14.79
CA LEU A 103 2.87 -25.79 -15.24
C LEU A 103 4.06 -25.76 -14.27
N THR A 104 5.27 -25.94 -14.80
CA THR A 104 6.51 -25.84 -14.03
C THR A 104 7.01 -24.40 -14.02
N VAL A 105 7.17 -23.82 -12.84
CA VAL A 105 7.71 -22.47 -12.67
C VAL A 105 9.15 -22.57 -12.16
N SER A 106 10.12 -22.32 -13.05
CA SER A 106 11.55 -22.42 -12.74
C SER A 106 12.09 -21.14 -12.11
N PHE A 107 12.90 -21.28 -11.06
CA PHE A 107 13.55 -20.15 -10.37
C PHE A 107 15.03 -19.99 -10.71
N ARG A 108 15.56 -20.74 -11.68
CA ARG A 108 17.00 -20.71 -12.05
C ARG A 108 17.53 -19.32 -12.42
N HIS A 109 16.69 -18.48 -13.01
CA HIS A 109 17.04 -17.11 -13.41
C HIS A 109 16.34 -16.04 -12.57
N LEU A 110 15.76 -16.44 -11.43
CA LEU A 110 15.06 -15.52 -10.54
C LEU A 110 16.08 -14.70 -9.74
N ILE A 111 16.14 -13.40 -10.04
CA ILE A 111 16.97 -12.45 -9.28
C ILE A 111 16.14 -11.92 -8.12
N LEU A 112 16.49 -12.31 -6.90
CA LEU A 112 15.84 -11.77 -5.71
C LEU A 112 16.27 -10.32 -5.45
N PRO A 113 15.36 -9.46 -4.94
CA PRO A 113 15.72 -8.14 -4.46
C PRO A 113 16.82 -8.20 -3.40
N VAL A 114 17.63 -7.13 -3.36
CA VAL A 114 18.64 -6.93 -2.32
C VAL A 114 17.93 -6.82 -0.97
N LYS A 115 18.52 -7.38 0.09
CA LYS A 115 18.01 -7.23 1.44
C LYS A 115 18.10 -5.74 1.83
N TYR A 116 16.97 -5.15 2.16
CA TYR A 116 16.92 -3.75 2.57
C TYR A 116 17.74 -3.52 3.85
N PRO A 117 18.38 -2.35 3.99
CA PRO A 117 19.07 -1.99 5.22
C PRO A 117 18.06 -1.95 6.38
N PRO A 118 18.51 -2.22 7.61
CA PRO A 118 17.64 -2.04 8.77
C PRO A 118 17.18 -0.58 8.87
N PRO A 119 15.99 -0.34 9.44
CA PRO A 119 15.51 1.01 9.71
C PRO A 119 16.48 1.80 10.59
N THR A 120 16.36 3.12 10.49
CA THR A 120 16.96 4.05 11.44
C THR A 120 16.28 3.87 12.80
N GLU A 121 17.09 3.59 13.83
CA GLU A 121 16.59 3.50 15.19
C GLU A 121 16.09 4.85 15.68
N LEU A 122 14.97 4.81 16.41
CA LEU A 122 14.45 5.97 17.12
C LEU A 122 15.26 6.14 18.40
N LEU A 123 16.04 7.22 18.47
CA LEU A 123 16.85 7.52 19.63
C LEU A 123 15.96 8.03 20.77
N ASP A 124 16.22 7.58 21.99
CA ASP A 124 15.53 8.06 23.20
C ASP A 124 16.07 9.45 23.60
N LEU A 125 15.71 10.44 22.79
CA LEU A 125 16.09 11.84 22.98
C LEU A 125 15.11 12.53 23.92
N GLN A 126 15.60 13.50 24.68
CA GLN A 126 14.72 14.37 25.46
C GLN A 126 13.75 15.11 24.52
N PRO A 127 12.43 15.07 24.79
CA PRO A 127 11.44 15.72 23.93
C PRO A 127 11.77 17.19 23.72
N LEU A 128 11.88 17.61 22.46
CA LEU A 128 12.27 18.97 22.14
C LEU A 128 11.11 19.94 22.43
N PRO A 129 11.29 20.97 23.26
CA PRO A 129 10.23 21.96 23.51
C PRO A 129 10.02 22.83 22.27
N VAL A 130 8.78 23.31 22.06
CA VAL A 130 8.42 24.20 20.94
C VAL A 130 9.26 25.49 20.94
N ILE A 131 9.76 25.92 22.11
CA ILE A 131 10.64 27.08 22.28
C ILE A 131 11.94 26.96 21.46
N ALA A 132 12.35 25.73 21.11
CA ALA A 132 13.51 25.47 20.24
C ALA A 132 13.40 26.11 18.85
N LEU A 133 12.19 26.51 18.42
CA LEU A 133 11.95 27.25 17.17
C LEU A 133 12.49 28.68 17.19
N ARG A 134 12.91 29.23 18.35
CA ARG A 134 13.55 30.55 18.52
C ARG A 134 12.75 31.79 18.05
N ASN A 135 11.64 31.62 17.35
CA ASN A 135 10.79 32.70 16.84
C ASN A 135 9.42 32.70 17.56
N PRO A 136 9.07 33.77 18.30
CA PRO A 136 7.83 33.82 19.07
C PRO A 136 6.56 33.75 18.19
N ALA A 137 6.60 34.25 16.96
CA ALA A 137 5.46 34.18 16.04
C ALA A 137 5.17 32.74 15.61
N ILE A 138 6.22 31.93 15.39
CA ILE A 138 6.08 30.52 15.00
C ILE A 138 5.69 29.68 16.21
N VAL A 139 6.26 29.95 17.39
CA VAL A 139 5.89 29.27 18.65
C VAL A 139 4.40 29.43 18.94
N ALA A 140 3.82 30.60 18.67
CA ALA A 140 2.39 30.85 18.84
C ALA A 140 1.48 29.98 17.96
N LEU A 141 1.99 29.38 16.88
CA LEU A 141 1.23 28.49 16.00
C LEU A 141 1.06 27.07 16.57
N TYR A 142 1.88 26.70 17.55
CA TYR A 142 1.96 25.35 18.11
C TYR A 142 1.50 25.31 19.57
N GLN A 143 0.34 25.90 19.88
CA GLN A 143 -0.22 25.92 21.24
C GLN A 143 -0.83 24.58 21.68
N GLU A 144 -1.09 23.68 20.73
CA GLU A 144 -1.74 22.39 20.98
C GLU A 144 -0.85 21.41 21.74
N PHE A 145 0.48 21.55 21.65
CA PHE A 145 1.45 20.70 22.33
C PHE A 145 2.67 21.50 22.80
N LYS A 146 3.29 21.07 23.90
CA LYS A 146 4.46 21.75 24.49
C LYS A 146 5.80 21.21 24.00
N HIS A 147 5.82 19.94 23.60
CA HIS A 147 7.01 19.22 23.14
C HIS A 147 6.70 18.48 21.84
N PHE A 148 7.68 18.43 20.95
CA PHE A 148 7.64 17.63 19.74
C PHE A 148 7.66 16.14 20.08
N ASN A 149 7.11 15.32 19.19
CA ASN A 149 7.19 13.87 19.35
C ASN A 149 8.63 13.36 19.12
N PRO A 150 8.95 12.09 19.47
CA PRO A 150 10.32 11.56 19.32
C PRO A 150 10.88 11.64 17.90
N VAL A 151 10.06 11.33 16.88
CA VAL A 151 10.47 11.41 15.47
C VAL A 151 10.83 12.84 15.09
N GLN A 152 9.94 13.80 15.40
CA GLN A 152 10.13 15.23 15.17
C GLN A 152 11.37 15.75 15.89
N THR A 153 11.61 15.30 17.13
CA THR A 153 12.79 15.65 17.92
C THR A 153 14.07 15.18 17.23
N GLN A 154 14.11 13.95 16.72
CA GLN A 154 15.28 13.41 16.03
C GLN A 154 15.54 14.09 14.68
N VAL A 155 14.49 14.42 13.91
CA VAL A 155 14.65 15.07 12.60
C VAL A 155 14.79 16.60 12.67
N PHE A 156 14.53 17.22 13.84
CA PHE A 156 14.44 18.68 13.97
C PHE A 156 15.72 19.38 13.51
N THR A 157 16.89 18.92 13.97
CA THR A 157 18.17 19.55 13.64
C THR A 157 18.41 19.55 12.13
N VAL A 158 18.11 18.45 11.46
CA VAL A 158 18.29 18.33 10.00
C VAL A 158 17.27 19.21 9.27
N LEU A 159 15.99 19.16 9.66
CA LEU A 159 14.95 19.93 8.96
C LEU A 159 15.07 21.45 9.20
N TYR A 160 15.41 21.86 10.42
CA TYR A 160 15.36 23.27 10.83
C TYR A 160 16.71 23.99 10.71
N ASN A 161 17.85 23.31 10.94
CA ASN A 161 19.17 23.95 10.93
C ASN A 161 19.97 23.73 9.64
N THR A 162 19.50 22.88 8.72
CA THR A 162 20.19 22.61 7.44
C THR A 162 19.24 22.86 6.27
N ASP A 163 19.83 23.12 5.08
CA ASP A 163 19.11 23.30 3.82
C ASP A 163 19.24 22.09 2.89
N ASP A 164 19.65 20.95 3.43
CA ASP A 164 19.79 19.73 2.65
C ASP A 164 18.44 19.09 2.32
N ASN A 165 18.45 18.26 1.29
CA ASN A 165 17.30 17.42 0.94
C ASN A 165 17.13 16.34 2.00
N VAL A 166 15.89 16.09 2.40
CA VAL A 166 15.57 15.16 3.49
C VAL A 166 14.44 14.24 3.08
N LEU A 167 14.57 12.95 3.37
CA LEU A 167 13.48 11.98 3.32
C LEU A 167 13.15 11.54 4.74
N VAL A 168 11.90 11.74 5.15
CA VAL A 168 11.36 11.24 6.42
C VAL A 168 10.28 10.21 6.08
N ALA A 169 10.58 8.94 6.33
CA ALA A 169 9.61 7.86 6.19
C ALA A 169 9.04 7.53 7.58
N ALA A 170 7.80 7.91 7.83
CA ALA A 170 7.07 7.63 9.07
C ALA A 170 5.56 7.47 8.77
N PRO A 171 4.83 6.60 9.50
CA PRO A 171 3.39 6.43 9.33
C PRO A 171 2.67 7.77 9.38
N THR A 172 2.00 8.16 8.28
CA THR A 172 1.31 9.45 8.18
C THR A 172 -0.14 9.23 7.78
N GLY A 173 -1.06 9.93 8.45
CA GLY A 173 -2.51 9.77 8.28
C GLY A 173 -3.24 11.02 7.81
N THR A 174 -2.72 11.80 6.86
CA THR A 174 -3.42 13.05 6.46
C THR A 174 -3.44 13.30 4.97
N LEU A 175 -4.60 13.78 4.49
CA LEU A 175 -4.86 14.13 3.09
C LEU A 175 -4.56 15.61 2.81
N ALA A 176 -4.29 15.94 1.54
CA ALA A 176 -3.92 17.31 1.12
C ALA A 176 -4.95 18.39 1.52
N LYS A 177 -6.26 18.08 1.46
CA LYS A 177 -7.33 19.01 1.84
C LYS A 177 -7.35 19.35 3.32
N GLU A 178 -7.06 18.38 4.18
CA GLU A 178 -6.96 18.60 5.63
C GLU A 178 -5.74 19.47 5.95
N ARG A 179 -4.63 19.24 5.24
CA ARG A 179 -3.43 20.06 5.35
C ARG A 179 -3.65 21.48 4.88
N TYR A 180 -4.39 21.70 3.78
CA TYR A 180 -4.74 23.05 3.34
C TYR A 180 -5.52 23.81 4.43
N ARG A 181 -6.55 23.20 5.03
CA ARG A 181 -7.33 23.83 6.10
C ARG A 181 -6.49 24.16 7.33
N ASP A 182 -5.59 23.26 7.73
CA ASP A 182 -4.68 23.48 8.85
C ASP A 182 -3.68 24.61 8.56
N TRP A 183 -3.08 24.61 7.36
CA TRP A 183 -2.04 25.55 6.95
C TRP A 183 -2.60 26.94 6.62
N GLU A 184 -3.81 27.04 6.06
CA GLU A 184 -4.51 28.31 5.88
C GLU A 184 -4.78 28.97 7.24
N LYS A 185 -5.17 28.19 8.26
CA LYS A 185 -5.37 28.70 9.61
C LYS A 185 -4.06 29.13 10.26
N LYS A 186 -3.00 28.33 10.16
CA LYS A 186 -1.69 28.58 10.80
C LYS A 186 -0.89 29.66 10.06
N PHE A 187 -0.55 29.42 8.80
CA PHE A 187 0.31 30.30 8.01
C PHE A 187 -0.47 31.47 7.41
N GLY A 188 -1.69 31.22 6.96
CA GLY A 188 -2.54 32.25 6.36
C GLY A 188 -2.97 33.30 7.37
N LYS A 189 -3.83 32.91 8.31
CA LYS A 189 -4.35 33.84 9.32
C LYS A 189 -3.33 34.19 10.40
N GLY A 190 -2.43 33.27 10.75
CA GLY A 190 -1.46 33.48 11.84
C GLY A 190 -0.20 34.26 11.44
N MET A 191 0.28 34.13 10.19
CA MET A 191 1.49 34.83 9.72
C MET A 191 1.24 35.75 8.51
N GLY A 192 0.01 35.86 8.02
CA GLY A 192 -0.33 36.68 6.86
C GLY A 192 0.17 36.11 5.52
N MET A 193 0.58 34.84 5.49
CA MET A 193 1.11 34.21 4.27
C MET A 193 -0.01 33.84 3.30
N LYS A 194 0.27 33.86 2.00
CA LYS A 194 -0.69 33.40 1.00
C LYS A 194 -0.55 31.90 0.76
N VAL A 195 -1.42 31.12 1.38
CA VAL A 195 -1.57 29.67 1.17
C VAL A 195 -2.60 29.43 0.07
N VAL A 196 -2.26 28.65 -0.96
CA VAL A 196 -3.13 28.36 -2.11
C VAL A 196 -3.18 26.85 -2.38
N GLU A 197 -4.35 26.34 -2.78
CA GLU A 197 -4.53 24.96 -3.25
C GLU A 197 -4.75 24.97 -4.77
N LEU A 198 -4.02 24.13 -5.52
CA LEU A 198 -4.21 24.02 -6.97
C LEU A 198 -5.48 23.25 -7.31
N THR A 199 -6.30 23.85 -8.18
CA THR A 199 -7.61 23.32 -8.55
C THR A 199 -7.52 22.35 -9.74
N GLY A 200 -6.42 22.38 -10.48
CA GLY A 200 -6.20 21.60 -11.71
C GLY A 200 -6.61 22.34 -12.98
N GLU A 201 -7.02 23.60 -12.87
CA GLU A 201 -7.36 24.45 -14.02
C GLU A 201 -6.20 25.37 -14.36
N THR A 202 -5.58 25.18 -15.53
CA THR A 202 -4.30 25.80 -15.93
C THR A 202 -4.25 27.32 -15.77
N ALA A 203 -5.28 28.04 -16.23
CA ALA A 203 -5.27 29.51 -16.20
C ALA A 203 -5.43 30.07 -14.79
N THR A 204 -6.18 29.37 -13.93
CA THR A 204 -6.40 29.73 -12.53
C THR A 204 -5.15 29.37 -11.72
N ASP A 205 -4.58 28.19 -11.94
CA ASP A 205 -3.39 27.71 -11.25
C ASP A 205 -2.16 28.61 -11.51
N LEU A 206 -1.94 29.09 -12.74
CA LEU A 206 -0.86 30.06 -13.02
C LEU A 206 -0.98 31.34 -12.19
N LYS A 207 -2.20 31.87 -12.05
CA LYS A 207 -2.46 33.07 -11.21
C LYS A 207 -2.29 32.79 -9.73
N LEU A 208 -2.61 31.57 -9.27
CA LEU A 208 -2.42 31.15 -7.88
C LEU A 208 -0.92 30.98 -7.57
N LEU A 209 -0.15 30.46 -8.51
CA LEU A 209 1.31 30.29 -8.37
C LEU A 209 2.05 31.62 -8.26
N GLU A 210 1.67 32.64 -9.04
CA GLU A 210 2.27 33.98 -8.95
C GLU A 210 2.03 34.65 -7.59
N LYS A 211 0.92 34.31 -6.92
CA LYS A 211 0.49 34.98 -5.67
C LYS A 211 0.79 34.17 -4.42
N GLY A 212 0.92 32.85 -4.54
CA GLY A 212 1.06 31.92 -3.43
C GLY A 212 2.49 31.87 -2.91
N GLN A 213 2.64 31.97 -1.59
CA GLN A 213 3.90 31.68 -0.90
C GLN A 213 3.98 30.21 -0.48
N VAL A 214 2.83 29.59 -0.22
CA VAL A 214 2.72 28.16 0.07
C VAL A 214 1.70 27.56 -0.88
N ILE A 215 2.12 26.62 -1.70
CA ILE A 215 1.28 25.98 -2.72
C ILE A 215 1.06 24.52 -2.33
N ILE A 216 -0.19 24.13 -2.20
CA ILE A 216 -0.60 22.75 -1.94
C ILE A 216 -1.21 22.18 -3.21
N SER A 217 -0.78 20.98 -3.58
CA SER A 217 -1.30 20.31 -4.77
C SER A 217 -1.41 18.81 -4.54
N THR A 218 -2.31 18.19 -5.30
CA THR A 218 -2.36 16.73 -5.42
C THR A 218 -1.56 16.29 -6.64
N PRO A 219 -1.02 15.07 -6.70
CA PRO A 219 -0.31 14.58 -7.88
C PRO A 219 -1.13 14.68 -9.17
N ARG A 220 -2.47 14.59 -9.07
CA ARG A 220 -3.40 14.70 -10.20
C ARG A 220 -3.55 16.13 -10.70
N ASN A 221 -3.69 17.10 -9.80
CA ASN A 221 -3.86 18.51 -10.16
C ASN A 221 -2.51 19.17 -10.52
N GLY A 222 -1.42 18.71 -9.91
CA GLY A 222 -0.06 19.13 -10.21
C GLY A 222 0.53 18.51 -11.48
N MET A 223 -0.20 17.65 -12.19
CA MET A 223 0.27 16.93 -13.38
C MET A 223 0.56 17.86 -14.58
N LEU A 224 0.14 19.13 -14.52
CA LEU A 224 0.55 20.19 -15.45
C LEU A 224 2.03 20.59 -15.27
N PHE A 225 2.63 20.29 -14.13
CA PHE A 225 4.08 20.26 -13.98
C PHE A 225 4.56 18.86 -14.36
N PRO A 226 5.62 18.73 -15.20
CA PRO A 226 6.22 17.42 -15.43
C PRO A 226 6.53 16.84 -14.05
N ILE A 227 5.97 15.66 -13.77
CA ILE A 227 6.10 14.95 -12.50
C ILE A 227 7.52 15.18 -12.00
N ALA A 228 7.67 16.01 -10.96
CA ALA A 228 8.98 16.35 -10.42
C ALA A 228 9.73 15.09 -9.95
N GLY A 229 9.05 13.94 -9.89
CA GLY A 229 9.66 12.62 -9.82
C GLY A 229 10.56 12.30 -11.03
N ASN A 230 10.07 12.29 -12.27
CA ASN A 230 10.91 11.85 -13.40
C ASN A 230 11.97 12.87 -13.85
N ARG A 231 11.95 14.10 -13.32
CA ARG A 231 12.91 15.18 -13.67
C ARG A 231 13.48 15.94 -12.47
N GLY A 232 13.30 15.48 -11.23
CA GLY A 232 13.69 16.23 -10.03
C GLY A 232 15.20 16.48 -9.92
N SER A 233 16.00 15.51 -10.34
CA SER A 233 17.45 15.65 -10.47
C SER A 233 17.86 16.48 -11.70
N THR A 234 16.99 16.60 -12.71
CA THR A 234 17.27 17.35 -13.94
C THR A 234 16.92 18.84 -13.81
N PHE A 235 15.83 19.17 -13.10
CA PHE A 235 15.37 20.56 -12.91
C PHE A 235 16.26 21.38 -11.97
N SER A 236 16.78 20.72 -10.93
CA SER A 236 17.76 21.33 -10.01
C SER A 236 19.10 21.62 -10.72
N ASN A 237 19.49 20.83 -11.71
CA ASN A 237 20.71 21.06 -12.50
C ASN A 237 20.58 22.18 -13.55
N GLN A 238 19.37 22.55 -13.96
CA GLN A 238 19.14 23.58 -14.99
C GLN A 238 18.83 24.97 -14.43
N SER A 239 18.51 25.06 -13.13
CA SER A 239 18.14 26.33 -12.48
C SER A 239 19.34 26.86 -11.69
N TYR A 240 19.62 28.17 -11.76
CA TYR A 240 20.74 28.80 -11.03
C TYR A 240 20.64 28.70 -9.49
N ASN A 241 19.51 28.24 -8.95
CA ASN A 241 19.27 28.08 -7.51
C ASN A 241 18.96 26.63 -7.13
N LYS A 242 19.62 26.14 -6.07
CA LYS A 242 19.38 24.81 -5.47
C LYS A 242 17.99 24.78 -4.83
N ILE A 243 17.08 23.95 -5.36
CA ILE A 243 15.77 23.70 -4.76
C ILE A 243 15.92 22.65 -3.65
N ARG A 244 15.49 22.98 -2.43
CA ARG A 244 15.44 22.03 -1.31
C ARG A 244 14.20 21.14 -1.41
N ILE A 245 14.39 19.84 -1.32
CA ILE A 245 13.32 18.83 -1.36
C ILE A 245 13.18 18.17 0.01
N VAL A 246 11.98 18.26 0.59
CA VAL A 246 11.60 17.52 1.80
C VAL A 246 10.51 16.52 1.43
N ALA A 247 10.85 15.24 1.45
CA ALA A 247 9.94 14.15 1.15
C ALA A 247 9.43 13.50 2.44
N LEU A 248 8.11 13.41 2.57
CA LEU A 248 7.43 12.72 3.68
C LEU A 248 6.72 11.50 3.10
N SER A 249 6.99 10.32 3.64
CA SER A 249 6.39 9.06 3.17
C SER A 249 5.95 8.22 4.37
N THR A 250 5.08 7.23 4.14
CA THR A 250 4.92 6.10 5.06
C THR A 250 6.22 5.30 5.15
N SER A 251 6.34 4.40 6.13
CA SER A 251 7.52 3.53 6.25
C SER A 251 7.77 2.77 4.94
N LEU A 252 8.97 2.93 4.38
CA LEU A 252 9.39 2.34 3.10
C LEU A 252 10.53 1.37 3.34
N ALA A 253 10.47 0.20 2.72
CA ALA A 253 11.55 -0.78 2.77
C ALA A 253 12.75 -0.34 1.90
N ASN A 254 12.48 0.20 0.70
CA ASN A 254 13.46 0.66 -0.28
C ASN A 254 13.77 2.17 -0.18
N ALA A 255 13.73 2.73 1.04
CA ALA A 255 13.87 4.17 1.23
C ALA A 255 15.22 4.72 0.72
N LYS A 256 16.29 3.92 0.71
CA LYS A 256 17.60 4.29 0.17
C LYS A 256 17.52 4.68 -1.31
N ASP A 257 16.88 3.85 -2.13
CA ASP A 257 16.75 4.09 -3.56
C ASP A 257 15.95 5.38 -3.83
N HIS A 258 14.89 5.60 -3.04
CA HIS A 258 14.12 6.85 -3.08
C HIS A 258 14.93 8.07 -2.63
N GLY A 259 15.78 7.92 -1.61
CA GLY A 259 16.67 8.98 -1.15
C GLY A 259 17.72 9.35 -2.18
N GLU A 260 18.39 8.36 -2.77
CA GLU A 260 19.36 8.56 -3.85
C GLU A 260 18.73 9.25 -5.05
N TRP A 261 17.51 8.84 -5.42
CA TRP A 261 16.75 9.46 -6.51
C TRP A 261 16.41 10.94 -6.26
N ILE A 262 16.15 11.33 -5.01
CA ILE A 262 15.88 12.73 -4.60
C ILE A 262 17.20 13.52 -4.35
N GLY A 263 18.36 12.86 -4.41
CA GLY A 263 19.65 13.47 -4.12
C GLY A 263 19.87 13.72 -2.62
N VAL A 264 19.26 12.90 -1.76
CA VAL A 264 19.48 12.92 -0.30
C VAL A 264 20.80 12.20 0.00
N SER A 265 21.68 12.84 0.75
CA SER A 265 22.91 12.18 1.23
C SER A 265 22.57 11.09 2.25
N VAL A 266 23.26 9.95 2.23
CA VAL A 266 23.00 8.78 3.10
C VAL A 266 22.85 9.12 4.60
N PRO A 267 23.62 10.06 5.20
CA PRO A 267 23.45 10.43 6.62
C PRO A 267 22.12 11.15 6.93
N LEU A 268 21.47 11.72 5.91
CA LEU A 268 20.24 12.49 6.00
C LEU A 268 19.01 11.66 5.59
N LEU A 269 19.22 10.38 5.27
CA LEU A 269 18.17 9.41 5.04
C LEU A 269 17.65 8.91 6.39
N MET A 270 16.50 9.44 6.82
CA MET A 270 15.88 9.07 8.10
C MET A 270 14.67 8.18 7.85
N VAL A 271 14.89 6.86 7.97
CA VAL A 271 13.89 5.84 7.70
C VAL A 271 13.39 5.27 9.01
N PHE A 272 12.33 5.83 9.54
CA PHE A 272 11.70 5.31 10.75
C PHE A 272 10.72 4.21 10.38
N LEU A 273 11.17 2.95 10.41
CA LEU A 273 10.20 1.89 10.71
C LEU A 273 9.91 2.02 12.19
N LEU A 274 8.95 2.87 12.54
CA LEU A 274 8.30 2.76 13.83
C LEU A 274 7.71 1.34 13.86
N PRO A 275 8.19 0.44 14.74
CA PRO A 275 7.46 -0.78 15.02
C PRO A 275 6.02 -0.40 15.40
N PRO A 276 5.02 -1.27 15.21
CA PRO A 276 3.64 -1.00 15.63
C PRO A 276 3.54 -0.46 17.07
N TRP A 277 4.46 -0.90 17.93
CA TRP A 277 4.66 -0.49 19.33
C TRP A 277 5.11 0.96 19.56
N CYS A 278 5.72 1.63 18.58
CA CYS A 278 6.13 3.04 18.68
C CYS A 278 5.06 4.02 18.19
N SER A 279 3.88 3.52 17.80
CA SER A 279 2.73 4.39 17.61
C SER A 279 2.31 4.98 18.97
N PRO A 280 1.90 6.26 19.05
CA PRO A 280 1.41 6.87 20.30
C PRO A 280 0.27 6.09 20.97
N VAL A 281 -0.43 5.26 20.20
CA VAL A 281 -1.43 4.30 20.67
C VAL A 281 -0.97 2.90 20.24
N PRO A 282 -0.80 1.93 21.18
CA PRO A 282 -0.43 0.57 20.84
C PRO A 282 -1.47 -0.05 19.88
N LEU A 283 -1.00 -0.67 18.81
CA LEU A 283 -1.86 -1.32 17.81
C LEU A 283 -1.77 -2.85 17.96
N GLU A 284 -2.89 -3.49 18.28
CA GLU A 284 -3.05 -4.94 18.25
C GLU A 284 -3.78 -5.36 16.97
N ILE A 285 -3.24 -6.34 16.25
CA ILE A 285 -3.80 -6.83 14.97
C ILE A 285 -4.18 -8.29 15.11
N TYR A 286 -5.44 -8.61 14.81
CA TYR A 286 -5.99 -9.96 14.78
C TYR A 286 -6.44 -10.28 13.35
N ILE A 287 -5.99 -11.42 12.79
CA ILE A 287 -6.35 -11.86 11.44
C ILE A 287 -7.15 -13.15 11.55
N GLN A 288 -8.40 -13.13 11.07
CA GLN A 288 -9.28 -14.30 11.00
C GLN A 288 -9.57 -14.64 9.54
N GLY A 289 -9.20 -15.85 9.12
CA GLY A 289 -9.46 -16.33 7.76
C GLY A 289 -10.85 -16.96 7.65
N VAL A 290 -11.55 -16.66 6.55
CA VAL A 290 -12.84 -17.29 6.21
C VAL A 290 -12.71 -17.97 4.85
N ASP A 291 -12.73 -19.30 4.85
CA ASP A 291 -12.57 -20.12 3.66
C ASP A 291 -13.92 -20.42 2.98
N VAL A 292 -14.40 -19.44 2.22
CA VAL A 292 -15.61 -19.57 1.40
C VAL A 292 -15.35 -18.95 0.04
N ALA A 293 -15.39 -19.74 -1.04
CA ALA A 293 -15.08 -19.25 -2.39
C ALA A 293 -16.07 -18.17 -2.88
N ASN A 294 -17.38 -18.40 -2.68
CA ASN A 294 -18.42 -17.47 -3.11
C ASN A 294 -18.37 -16.17 -2.29
N PHE A 295 -18.24 -15.03 -2.97
CA PHE A 295 -18.11 -13.72 -2.32
C PHE A 295 -19.29 -13.38 -1.41
N GLU A 296 -20.53 -13.60 -1.84
CA GLU A 296 -21.73 -13.23 -1.07
C GLU A 296 -21.88 -14.11 0.18
N ALA A 297 -21.69 -15.42 0.03
CA ALA A 297 -21.70 -16.35 1.15
C ALA A 297 -20.56 -16.06 2.15
N ARG A 298 -19.38 -15.71 1.64
CA ARG A 298 -18.23 -15.32 2.48
C ARG A 298 -18.53 -14.06 3.27
N MET A 299 -19.15 -13.05 2.66
CA MET A 299 -19.55 -11.83 3.37
C MET A 299 -20.58 -12.10 4.47
N GLN A 300 -21.55 -12.98 4.23
CA GLN A 300 -22.53 -13.37 5.25
C GLN A 300 -21.87 -14.16 6.40
N ALA A 301 -20.97 -15.09 6.08
CA ALA A 301 -20.21 -15.84 7.07
C ALA A 301 -19.29 -14.96 7.93
N MET A 302 -18.84 -13.81 7.39
CA MET A 302 -18.03 -12.83 8.12
C MET A 302 -18.83 -11.96 9.10
N THR A 303 -20.17 -11.90 9.00
CA THR A 303 -20.98 -10.99 9.82
C THR A 303 -20.93 -11.34 11.31
N GLU A 304 -21.13 -12.61 11.67
CA GLU A 304 -21.11 -13.07 13.07
C GLU A 304 -19.73 -12.91 13.74
N PRO A 305 -18.61 -13.29 13.10
CA PRO A 305 -17.27 -12.99 13.59
C PRO A 305 -17.03 -11.48 13.77
N THR A 306 -17.53 -10.65 12.86
CA THR A 306 -17.40 -9.19 12.96
C THR A 306 -18.11 -8.64 14.19
N TYR A 307 -19.35 -9.07 14.44
CA TYR A 307 -20.09 -8.67 15.66
C TYR A 307 -19.34 -9.10 16.92
N THR A 308 -18.90 -10.37 16.95
CA THR A 308 -18.16 -10.94 18.08
C THR A 308 -16.87 -10.17 18.35
N ALA A 309 -16.13 -9.81 17.30
CA ALA A 309 -14.91 -9.01 17.41
C ALA A 309 -15.20 -7.61 17.97
N VAL A 310 -16.28 -6.95 17.55
CA VAL A 310 -16.68 -5.64 18.10
C VAL A 310 -17.02 -5.78 19.58
N VAL A 311 -17.81 -6.78 19.98
CA VAL A 311 -18.18 -6.99 21.38
C VAL A 311 -16.95 -7.34 22.25
N GLN A 312 -16.01 -8.12 21.71
CA GLN A 312 -14.80 -8.53 22.44
C GLN A 312 -13.78 -7.41 22.58
N HIS A 313 -13.54 -6.62 21.53
CA HIS A 313 -12.45 -5.64 21.49
C HIS A 313 -12.92 -4.20 21.76
N ALA A 314 -14.14 -3.81 21.39
CA ALA A 314 -14.70 -2.47 21.62
C ALA A 314 -15.48 -2.40 22.94
N LYS A 315 -14.88 -2.89 24.04
CA LYS A 315 -15.47 -2.80 25.38
C LYS A 315 -15.61 -1.34 25.83
N ASN A 316 -16.57 -1.08 26.73
CA ASN A 316 -16.79 0.22 27.39
C ASN A 316 -17.27 1.36 26.46
N GLY A 317 -17.93 1.05 25.34
CA GLY A 317 -18.51 2.07 24.47
C GLY A 317 -17.50 2.78 23.56
N ASN A 318 -16.32 2.19 23.38
CA ASN A 318 -15.36 2.68 22.39
C ASN A 318 -15.97 2.59 20.98
N PRO A 319 -15.77 3.61 20.13
CA PRO A 319 -16.29 3.59 18.77
C PRO A 319 -15.59 2.52 17.93
N ALA A 320 -16.36 1.74 17.17
CA ALA A 320 -15.86 0.77 16.21
C ALA A 320 -16.13 1.25 14.77
N LEU A 321 -15.14 1.07 13.89
CA LEU A 321 -15.28 1.39 12.47
C LEU A 321 -15.08 0.11 11.65
N ILE A 322 -16.09 -0.24 10.85
CA ILE A 322 -16.10 -1.44 10.03
C ILE A 322 -15.96 -1.04 8.57
N PHE A 323 -14.89 -1.50 7.93
CA PHE A 323 -14.68 -1.30 6.50
C PHE A 323 -15.27 -2.47 5.71
N VAL A 324 -16.01 -2.15 4.66
CA VAL A 324 -16.64 -3.14 3.76
C VAL A 324 -16.31 -2.84 2.30
N PRO A 325 -16.34 -3.84 1.41
CA PRO A 325 -15.88 -3.68 0.03
C PRO A 325 -16.74 -2.74 -0.83
N THR A 326 -18.04 -2.64 -0.55
CA THR A 326 -18.97 -1.85 -1.38
C THR A 326 -19.99 -1.07 -0.55
N ARG A 327 -20.52 0.01 -1.13
CA ARG A 327 -21.61 0.80 -0.52
C ARG A 327 -22.87 -0.04 -0.26
N LYS A 328 -23.21 -0.96 -1.17
CA LYS A 328 -24.37 -1.86 -0.99
C LYS A 328 -24.17 -2.73 0.24
N GLN A 329 -22.95 -3.28 0.39
CA GLN A 329 -22.61 -4.13 1.52
C GLN A 329 -22.64 -3.38 2.85
N ALA A 330 -22.25 -2.09 2.87
CA ALA A 330 -22.31 -1.27 4.08
C ALA A 330 -23.71 -1.22 4.69
N ARG A 331 -24.74 -1.08 3.83
CA ARG A 331 -26.13 -1.09 4.28
C ARG A 331 -26.56 -2.47 4.78
N LEU A 332 -26.20 -3.53 4.06
CA LEU A 332 -26.58 -4.90 4.42
C LEU A 332 -25.94 -5.31 5.75
N THR A 333 -24.61 -5.18 5.86
CA THR A 333 -23.88 -5.49 7.08
C THR A 333 -24.35 -4.64 8.27
N ALA A 334 -24.71 -3.37 8.07
CA ALA A 334 -25.28 -2.57 9.16
C ALA A 334 -26.63 -3.12 9.67
N ILE A 335 -27.52 -3.55 8.77
CA ILE A 335 -28.80 -4.16 9.15
C ILE A 335 -28.57 -5.50 9.85
N ASP A 336 -27.66 -6.32 9.32
CA ASP A 336 -27.36 -7.62 9.89
C ASP A 336 -26.79 -7.47 11.31
N LEU A 337 -25.85 -6.53 11.51
CA LEU A 337 -25.27 -6.23 12.83
C LEU A 337 -26.27 -5.64 13.83
N MET A 338 -27.37 -5.03 13.37
CA MET A 338 -28.46 -4.59 14.25
C MET A 338 -29.39 -5.73 14.67
N THR A 339 -29.35 -6.85 13.93
CA THR A 339 -30.21 -8.01 14.19
C THR A 339 -29.60 -8.95 15.24
N TYR A 340 -28.26 -8.93 15.37
CA TYR A 340 -27.51 -9.54 16.47
C TYR A 340 -27.46 -8.61 17.68
#